data_AF-A0A8S2MIJ1-F1
#
_entry.id   AF-A0A8S2MIJ1-F1
#
_cell.length_a   1.000
_cell.length_b   1.000
_cell.length_c   1.000
_cell.angle_alpha   90.00
_cell.angle_beta   90.00
_cell.angle_gamma   90.00
#
_symmetry.space_group_name_H-M   'P 1'
#
loop_
_entity.id
_entity.type
_entity.pdbx_description
1 polymer ?
#
loop_
_entity_poly.entity_id
_entity_poly.type
_entity_poly.pdbx_seq_one_letter_code
_entity_poly.pdbx_strand_id
1 'polypeptide(L)' 'ITNYPIGVVINNHGDVLVADNHNNFNITIFDQNGNLISALESKVKHAQCFDVALMDDGSVVLASKDYRVYVYR' A
#
# COMPACT_ATOMS: atom_id res chain seq x y z
N ILE A 1 -1.56 13.46 -1.13
CA ILE A 1 -0.46 12.52 -0.82
C ILE A 1 -0.79 11.20 -1.47
N THR A 2 -1.92 10.61 -1.09
CA THR A 2 -2.47 9.41 -1.72
C THR A 2 -3.40 9.79 -2.88
N ASN A 3 -3.12 9.35 -4.10
CA ASN A 3 -3.91 9.70 -5.30
C ASN A 3 -4.44 8.43 -5.96
N TYR A 4 -5.76 8.34 -6.20
CA TYR A 4 -6.42 7.14 -6.75
C TYR A 4 -6.13 5.89 -5.90
N PRO A 5 -6.57 5.89 -4.62
CA PRO A 5 -6.35 4.75 -3.74
C PRO A 5 -6.98 3.49 -4.31
N ILE A 6 -6.28 2.37 -4.17
CA ILE A 6 -6.70 1.05 -4.65
C ILE A 6 -7.08 0.11 -3.51
N GLY A 7 -6.57 0.36 -2.31
CA GLY A 7 -6.85 -0.48 -1.15
C GLY A 7 -6.37 0.16 0.15
N VAL A 8 -6.87 -0.37 1.25
CA VAL A 8 -6.57 0.09 2.60
C VAL A 8 -6.47 -1.11 3.54
N VAL A 9 -5.48 -1.09 4.42
CA VAL A 9 -5.24 -2.13 5.41
C VAL A 9 -4.82 -1.49 6.74
N ILE A 10 -5.03 -2.21 7.85
CA ILE A 10 -4.67 -1.74 9.19
C ILE A 10 -3.66 -2.71 9.78
N ASN A 11 -2.55 -2.19 10.31
CA ASN A 11 -1.53 -3.01 10.96
C ASN A 11 -1.89 -3.30 12.44
N ASN A 12 -1.09 -4.14 13.10
CA ASN A 12 -1.31 -4.50 14.51
C ASN A 12 -1.10 -3.33 15.49
N HIS A 13 -0.50 -2.22 15.05
CA HIS A 13 -0.39 -0.99 15.84
C HIS A 13 -1.63 -0.09 15.70
N GLY A 14 -2.55 -0.42 14.79
CA GLY A 14 -3.72 0.38 14.47
C GLY A 14 -3.47 1.46 13.42
N ASP A 15 -2.28 1.51 12.81
CA ASP A 15 -1.99 2.46 11.74
C ASP A 15 -2.76 2.08 10.47
N VAL A 16 -3.25 3.08 9.75
CA VAL A 16 -3.99 2.94 8.51
C VAL A 16 -3.04 3.11 7.33
N LEU A 17 -2.84 2.04 6.57
CA LEU A 17 -2.02 2.03 5.37
C LEU A 17 -2.93 2.14 4.15
N VAL A 18 -2.78 3.20 3.37
CA VAL A 18 -3.52 3.41 2.13
C VAL A 18 -2.58 3.21 0.95
N ALA A 19 -2.96 2.31 0.06
CA ALA A 19 -2.21 1.99 -1.14
C ALA A 19 -2.75 2.75 -2.35
N ASP A 20 -1.86 3.27 -3.19
CA ASP A 20 -2.19 3.78 -4.51
C ASP A 20 -1.17 3.36 -5.58
N ASN A 21 -1.56 3.45 -6.85
CA ASN A 21 -0.68 3.12 -7.97
C ASN A 21 -0.91 4.09 -9.16
N HIS A 22 -1.03 5.39 -8.90
CA HIS A 22 -1.26 6.38 -9.96
C HIS A 22 -0.01 6.64 -10.82
N ASN A 23 1.19 6.55 -10.21
CA ASN A 23 2.47 6.70 -10.91
C ASN A 23 3.39 5.52 -10.63
N ASN A 24 3.90 5.45 -9.41
CA ASN A 24 4.51 4.26 -8.82
C ASN A 24 3.54 3.69 -7.78
N PHE A 25 3.85 2.50 -7.27
CA PHE A 25 3.10 1.96 -6.15
C PHE A 25 3.51 2.68 -4.86
N ASN A 26 2.54 3.27 -4.19
CA ASN A 26 2.75 4.02 -2.97
C ASN A 26 1.98 3.39 -1.81
N ILE A 27 2.59 3.44 -0.64
CA ILE A 27 1.94 3.17 0.64
C ILE A 27 2.07 4.42 1.49
N THR A 28 0.94 5.04 1.81
CA THR A 28 0.88 6.15 2.78
C THR A 28 0.35 5.62 4.09
N ILE A 29 1.04 5.90 5.19
CA ILE A 29 0.72 5.42 6.53
C ILE A 29 0.20 6.59 7.36
N PHE A 30 -0.96 6.41 7.97
CA PHE A 30 -1.62 7.36 8.84
C PHE A 30 -1.92 6.75 10.20
N ASP A 31 -2.06 7.59 11.23
CA ASP A 31 -2.75 7.16 12.44
C ASP A 31 -4.27 7.13 12.19
N GLN A 32 -5.04 6.59 13.15
CA GLN A 32 -6.50 6.52 13.03
C GLN A 32 -7.22 7.88 13.07
N ASN A 33 -6.52 8.94 13.48
CA ASN A 33 -7.04 10.31 13.44
C ASN A 33 -6.79 10.98 12.08
N GLY A 34 -6.10 10.31 11.15
CA GLY A 34 -5.76 10.81 9.82
C GLY A 34 -4.46 11.62 9.78
N ASN A 35 -3.66 11.63 10.84
CA ASN A 35 -2.34 12.27 10.81
C ASN A 35 -1.35 11.42 10.02
N LEU A 36 -0.56 12.06 9.17
CA LEU A 36 0.47 11.38 8.38
C LEU A 36 1.61 10.89 9.30
N ILE A 37 1.92 9.60 9.23
CA ILE A 37 3.07 8.98 9.91
C ILE A 37 4.24 8.83 8.94
N SER A 38 3.98 8.25 7.76
CA SER A 38 5.03 7.93 6.78
C SER A 38 4.47 7.78 5.36
N ALA A 39 5.35 7.82 4.37
CA ALA A 39 5.02 7.53 2.97
C ALA A 39 6.18 6.78 2.30
N LEU A 40 5.84 5.72 1.57
CA LEU A 40 6.76 4.84 0.86
C LEU A 40 6.37 4.79 -0.62
N GLU A 41 7.36 4.78 -1.50
CA GLU A 41 7.18 4.72 -2.95
C GLU A 41 8.06 3.60 -3.54
N SER A 42 7.50 2.80 -4.43
CA SER A 42 8.23 1.77 -5.16
C SER A 42 9.16 2.40 -6.21
N LYS A 43 10.31 1.77 -6.44
CA LYS A 43 11.24 2.19 -7.51
C LYS A 43 10.75 1.86 -8.91
N VAL A 44 9.73 1.01 -9.01
CA VAL A 44 9.19 0.50 -10.28
C VAL A 44 7.70 0.70 -10.35
N LYS A 45 7.19 0.94 -11.56
CA LYS A 45 5.76 0.99 -11.84
C LYS A 45 5.18 -0.41 -11.92
N HIS A 46 3.97 -0.57 -11.40
CA HIS A 46 3.18 -1.79 -11.57
C HIS A 46 2.12 -1.60 -12.64
N ALA A 47 1.67 -2.71 -13.21
CA ALA A 47 0.41 -2.74 -13.94
C ALA A 47 -0.76 -2.38 -13.00
N GLN A 48 -1.99 -2.35 -13.54
CA GLN A 48 -3.17 -2.10 -12.72
C GLN A 48 -3.19 -3.06 -11.52
N CYS A 49 -3.25 -2.49 -10.32
CA CYS A 49 -3.34 -3.25 -9.08
C CYS A 49 -4.80 -3.45 -8.69
N PHE A 50 -5.10 -4.59 -8.10
CA PHE A 50 -6.47 -4.95 -7.70
C PHE A 50 -6.70 -4.81 -6.20
N ASP A 51 -5.76 -5.32 -5.39
CA ASP A 51 -5.94 -5.38 -3.94
C ASP A 51 -4.58 -5.44 -3.21
N VAL A 52 -4.61 -5.11 -1.92
CA VAL A 52 -3.48 -5.20 -1.00
C VAL A 52 -3.84 -5.92 0.30
N ALA A 53 -2.90 -6.67 0.85
CA ALA A 53 -3.04 -7.32 2.16
C ALA A 53 -1.78 -7.11 3.01
N LEU A 54 -1.94 -7.14 4.34
CA LEU A 54 -0.84 -7.08 5.29
C LEU A 54 -0.45 -8.49 5.75
N MET A 55 0.86 -8.73 5.88
CA MET A 55 1.42 -9.88 6.57
C MET A 55 1.76 -9.52 8.02
N ASP A 56 1.84 -10.52 8.90
CA ASP A 56 2.15 -10.32 10.33
C ASP A 56 3.53 -9.68 10.56
N ASP A 57 4.46 -9.81 9.62
CA ASP A 57 5.80 -9.20 9.70
C ASP A 57 5.85 -7.74 9.21
N GLY A 58 4.69 -7.15 8.89
CA GLY A 58 4.55 -5.78 8.40
C GLY A 58 4.68 -5.63 6.89
N SER A 59 4.95 -6.71 6.16
CA SER A 59 5.04 -6.67 4.70
C SER A 59 3.67 -6.44 4.05
N VAL A 60 3.65 -5.73 2.91
CA VAL A 60 2.45 -5.53 2.08
C VAL A 60 2.49 -6.43 0.86
N VAL A 61 1.44 -7.23 0.70
CA VAL A 61 1.20 -8.07 -0.48
C VAL A 61 0.34 -7.31 -1.48
N LEU A 62 0.71 -7.30 -2.76
CA LEU A 62 0.03 -6.58 -3.83
C LEU A 62 -0.35 -7.52 -4.96
N ALA A 63 -1.64 -7.60 -5.28
CA ALA A 63 -2.15 -8.35 -6.44
C ALA A 63 -2.27 -7.44 -7.67
N SER A 64 -1.71 -7.87 -8.80
CA SER A 64 -1.56 -7.05 -10.01
C SER A 64 -2.07 -7.76 -11.28
N LYS A 65 -2.53 -6.96 -12.26
CA LYS A 65 -3.06 -7.39 -13.56
C LYS A 65 -2.03 -8.08 -14.47
N ASP A 66 -0.75 -7.96 -14.17
CA ASP A 66 0.32 -8.71 -14.84
C ASP A 66 0.43 -10.17 -14.39
N TYR A 67 -0.61 -10.69 -13.72
CA TYR A 67 -0.75 -12.06 -13.24
C TYR A 67 0.28 -12.42 -12.15
N ARG A 68 0.74 -11.41 -11.40
CA ARG A 68 1.73 -11.57 -10.33
C ARG A 68 1.22 -11.02 -9.01
N VAL A 69 1.83 -11.56 -7.95
CA VAL A 69 1.73 -11.07 -6.58
C VAL A 69 3.11 -10.58 -6.17
N TYR A 70 3.17 -9.36 -5.63
CA TYR A 70 4.40 -8.75 -5.13
C TYR A 70 4.36 -8.64 -3.61
N VAL A 71 5.52 -8.71 -2.97
CA VAL A 71 5.66 -8.51 -1.52
C VAL A 71 6.65 -7.37 -1.28
N TYR A 72 6.20 -6.35 -0.55
CA TYR A 72 6.97 -5.18 -0.14
C TYR A 72 7.23 -5.24 1.35
N ARG A 73 8.45 -4.90 1.77
CA ARG A 73 8.87 -4.82 3.17
C ARG A 73 9.31 -3.41 3.51
#